data_AF-A0A7W4CLF3-F1
#
_entry.id   AF-A0A7W4CLF3-F1
#
_cell.length_a   1.000
_cell.length_b   1.000
_cell.length_c   1.000
_cell.angle_alpha   90.00
_cell.angle_beta   90.00
_cell.angle_gamma   90.00
#
_symmetry.space_group_name_H-M   'P 1'
#
loop_
_entity.id
_entity.type
_entity.pdbx_description
1 polymer ?
#
loop_
_entity_poly.entity_id
_entity_poly.type
_entity_poly.pdbx_seq_one_letter_code
_entity_poly.pdbx_strand_id
1 'polypeptide(L)'
;MSSDTASRPALPHDRIAVLITAAGRGTRMGGAMPKQWLDLSGRSVLACSIDAFAGFERIVVTVHPEDMDRAIAEHGGRVTLVAGAESRSGSVRAGLEALEGSGISHVLIHDGARPLVTPATIRAVVDALAEGAEAAAPGLAVTDALWRGDAATVTGFADRTGLFRAQTPQGFSLPVILAAYCAAAGGAADDVELVQRQGVAVRIVPGDEDNLKITWPGDMERAGRILRMRGNDMDVRLGNGYDVHAFGPGDHVWLCGVKVPHDKGLMGHSDADVGMHALTDAIYGALAQGDIGRHFPPSDPQWKGAASEIFLRHAAELARGMGYRLGNADVTLVCERPKIGPHATAMQARLAEIMGVEADRVSVKATTSERLGFTGREEGIASIATATLIREG
;
A
#
# COMPACT_ATOMS: atom_id res chain seq x y z
N MET A 1 28.44 18.86 -33.96
CA MET A 1 27.91 17.58 -34.48
C MET A 1 26.66 17.29 -33.68
N SER A 2 25.51 17.59 -34.26
CA SER A 2 24.20 17.34 -33.68
C SER A 2 23.91 15.85 -33.80
N SER A 3 23.93 15.10 -32.70
CA SER A 3 23.44 13.72 -32.70
C SER A 3 21.93 13.76 -32.51
N ASP A 4 21.25 13.71 -33.64
CA ASP A 4 19.81 13.54 -33.80
C ASP A 4 19.37 12.23 -33.12
N THR A 5 18.89 12.32 -31.87
CA THR A 5 18.12 11.24 -31.24
C THR A 5 16.75 11.22 -31.88
N ALA A 6 16.65 10.60 -33.05
CA ALA A 6 15.37 10.30 -33.68
C ALA A 6 14.49 9.55 -32.65
N SER A 7 13.41 10.18 -32.20
CA SER A 7 12.42 9.54 -31.35
C SER A 7 11.81 8.37 -32.12
N ARG A 8 12.22 7.15 -31.78
CA ARG A 8 11.63 5.93 -32.35
C ARG A 8 10.15 5.86 -31.94
N PRO A 9 9.23 5.49 -32.83
CA PRO A 9 7.81 5.46 -32.50
C PRO A 9 7.56 4.41 -31.43
N ALA A 10 7.00 4.84 -30.29
CA ALA A 10 6.44 3.93 -29.30
C ALA A 10 5.30 3.14 -29.95
N LEU A 11 5.19 1.84 -29.66
CA LEU A 11 3.99 1.08 -30.05
C LEU A 11 2.80 1.69 -29.28
N PRO A 12 1.77 2.20 -29.97
CA PRO A 12 0.61 2.71 -29.28
C PRO A 12 -0.11 1.53 -28.60
N HIS A 13 -0.53 1.74 -27.35
CA HIS A 13 -1.11 0.70 -26.49
C HIS A 13 -2.40 0.09 -27.08
N ASP A 14 -3.09 0.82 -27.96
CA ASP A 14 -4.27 0.39 -28.72
C ASP A 14 -4.01 -0.80 -29.65
N ARG A 15 -2.74 -1.04 -30.03
CA ARG A 15 -2.33 -2.19 -30.86
C ARG A 15 -1.80 -3.39 -30.07
N ILE A 16 -1.76 -3.29 -28.74
CA ILE A 16 -1.28 -4.35 -27.85
C ILE A 16 -2.44 -4.84 -26.98
N ALA A 17 -2.76 -6.13 -27.05
CA ALA A 17 -3.69 -6.74 -26.11
C ALA A 17 -2.96 -7.38 -24.93
N VAL A 18 -3.66 -7.55 -23.82
CA VAL A 18 -3.20 -8.34 -22.67
C VAL A 18 -4.08 -9.57 -22.53
N LEU A 19 -3.48 -10.74 -22.48
CA LEU A 19 -4.14 -12.00 -22.22
C LEU A 19 -3.76 -12.52 -20.82
N ILE A 20 -4.67 -12.45 -19.88
CA ILE A 20 -4.47 -12.94 -18.51
C ILE A 20 -5.04 -14.35 -18.37
N THR A 21 -4.22 -15.26 -17.85
CA THR A 21 -4.58 -16.68 -17.68
C THR A 21 -5.02 -16.98 -16.25
N ALA A 22 -6.30 -17.35 -16.09
CA ALA A 22 -6.93 -17.59 -14.78
C ALA A 22 -7.86 -18.82 -14.77
N ALA A 23 -7.74 -19.71 -15.77
CA ALA A 23 -8.56 -20.92 -15.88
C ALA A 23 -8.08 -22.12 -15.04
N GLY A 24 -6.87 -22.05 -14.48
CA GLY A 24 -6.32 -23.14 -13.69
C GLY A 24 -6.97 -23.25 -12.30
N ARG A 25 -7.20 -24.48 -11.82
CA ARG A 25 -7.83 -24.73 -10.51
C ARG A 25 -6.89 -24.63 -9.30
N GLY A 26 -5.57 -24.61 -9.51
CA GLY A 26 -4.61 -24.30 -8.45
C GLY A 26 -4.49 -25.34 -7.32
N THR A 27 -4.56 -26.64 -7.64
CA THR A 27 -4.59 -27.77 -6.67
C THR A 27 -3.48 -27.76 -5.61
N ARG A 28 -2.31 -27.17 -5.90
CA ARG A 28 -1.16 -27.06 -4.99
C ARG A 28 -1.34 -26.09 -3.82
N MET A 29 -2.20 -25.08 -3.96
CA MET A 29 -2.43 -24.11 -2.88
C MET A 29 -3.15 -24.73 -1.68
N GLY A 30 -3.92 -25.80 -1.90
CA GLY A 30 -4.77 -26.40 -0.87
C GLY A 30 -5.92 -25.47 -0.48
N GLY A 31 -7.16 -25.91 -0.68
CA GLY A 31 -8.35 -25.11 -0.35
C GLY A 31 -9.51 -25.36 -1.31
N ALA A 32 -10.71 -24.96 -0.88
CA ALA A 32 -11.93 -25.09 -1.70
C ALA A 32 -12.02 -24.03 -2.81
N MET A 33 -11.34 -22.89 -2.64
CA MET A 33 -11.39 -21.76 -3.57
C MET A 33 -10.12 -21.72 -4.44
N PRO A 34 -10.25 -21.55 -5.78
CA PRO A 34 -9.09 -21.37 -6.65
C PRO A 34 -8.28 -20.13 -6.27
N LYS A 35 -6.96 -20.23 -6.37
CA LYS A 35 -6.01 -19.25 -5.84
C LYS A 35 -6.15 -17.83 -6.41
N GLN A 36 -6.56 -17.71 -7.66
CA GLN A 36 -6.80 -16.44 -8.35
C GLN A 36 -7.94 -15.63 -7.69
N TRP A 37 -8.80 -16.29 -6.91
CA TRP A 37 -9.95 -15.69 -6.24
C TRP A 37 -9.72 -15.38 -4.76
N LEU A 38 -8.56 -15.75 -4.22
CA LEU A 38 -8.21 -15.47 -2.83
C LEU A 38 -8.00 -13.96 -2.62
N ASP A 39 -8.37 -13.49 -1.43
CA ASP A 39 -8.15 -12.10 -1.04
C ASP A 39 -6.65 -11.81 -0.85
N LEU A 40 -6.23 -10.70 -1.42
CA LEU A 40 -4.89 -10.16 -1.35
C LEU A 40 -5.00 -8.65 -1.11
N SER A 41 -5.08 -8.26 0.16
CA SER A 41 -5.22 -6.87 0.62
C SER A 41 -6.53 -6.23 0.13
N GLY A 42 -7.66 -6.91 0.35
CA GLY A 42 -9.00 -6.41 0.05
C GLY A 42 -9.43 -6.55 -1.42
N ARG A 43 -8.62 -7.20 -2.26
CA ARG A 43 -8.90 -7.48 -3.68
C ARG A 43 -8.52 -8.91 -4.02
N SER A 44 -9.19 -9.53 -4.99
CA SER A 44 -8.77 -10.87 -5.45
C SER A 44 -7.39 -10.82 -6.13
N VAL A 45 -6.62 -11.91 -6.03
CA VAL A 45 -5.33 -12.05 -6.74
C VAL A 45 -5.48 -11.75 -8.24
N LEU A 46 -6.59 -12.17 -8.84
CA LEU A 46 -6.93 -11.87 -10.23
C LEU A 46 -7.17 -10.38 -10.45
N ALA A 47 -7.95 -9.72 -9.59
CA ALA A 47 -8.19 -8.28 -9.66
C ALA A 47 -6.88 -7.48 -9.62
N CYS A 48 -5.97 -7.81 -8.69
CA CYS A 48 -4.64 -7.18 -8.62
C CYS A 48 -3.85 -7.37 -9.92
N SER A 49 -3.92 -8.56 -10.52
CA SER A 49 -3.25 -8.84 -11.80
C SER A 49 -3.88 -8.07 -12.96
N ILE A 50 -5.21 -7.93 -13.01
CA ILE A 50 -5.93 -7.14 -14.03
C ILE A 50 -5.61 -5.64 -13.88
N ASP A 51 -5.66 -5.12 -12.66
CA ASP A 51 -5.43 -3.70 -12.36
C ASP A 51 -4.03 -3.24 -12.81
N ALA A 52 -3.03 -4.12 -12.77
CA ALA A 52 -1.68 -3.83 -13.25
C ALA A 52 -1.62 -3.48 -14.76
N PHE A 53 -2.64 -3.87 -15.53
CA PHE A 53 -2.76 -3.61 -16.97
C PHE A 53 -3.90 -2.64 -17.33
N ALA A 54 -4.45 -1.90 -16.36
CA ALA A 54 -5.59 -1.00 -16.61
C ALA A 54 -5.35 0.09 -17.69
N GLY A 55 -4.09 0.35 -18.08
CA GLY A 55 -3.73 1.26 -19.17
C GLY A 55 -3.76 0.66 -20.59
N PHE A 56 -4.20 -0.59 -20.75
CA PHE A 56 -4.37 -1.26 -22.05
C PHE A 56 -5.86 -1.30 -22.44
N GLU A 57 -6.17 -0.98 -23.69
CA GLU A 57 -7.57 -0.93 -24.16
C GLU A 57 -8.20 -2.33 -24.28
N ARG A 58 -7.40 -3.34 -24.63
CA ARG A 58 -7.89 -4.71 -24.84
C ARG A 58 -7.26 -5.67 -23.82
N ILE A 59 -8.04 -6.00 -22.80
CA ILE A 59 -7.69 -7.04 -21.82
C ILE A 59 -8.64 -8.22 -21.99
N VAL A 60 -8.07 -9.40 -22.25
CA VAL A 60 -8.77 -10.69 -22.33
C VAL A 60 -8.37 -11.51 -21.12
N VAL A 61 -9.34 -12.10 -20.43
CA VAL A 61 -9.09 -12.95 -19.27
C VAL A 61 -9.73 -14.31 -19.50
N THR A 62 -8.91 -15.35 -19.46
CA THR A 62 -9.39 -16.74 -19.58
C THR A 62 -9.72 -17.28 -18.21
N VAL A 63 -10.96 -17.71 -18.00
CA VAL A 63 -11.49 -18.11 -16.69
C VAL A 63 -12.10 -19.50 -16.79
N HIS A 64 -11.98 -20.30 -15.73
CA HIS A 64 -12.59 -21.62 -15.70
C HIS A 64 -14.11 -21.50 -15.85
N PRO A 65 -14.80 -22.37 -16.62
CA PRO A 65 -16.24 -22.27 -16.83
C PRO A 65 -17.07 -22.17 -15.53
N GLU A 66 -16.69 -22.91 -14.49
CA GLU A 66 -17.36 -22.85 -13.16
C GLU A 66 -17.19 -21.51 -12.43
N ASP A 67 -16.17 -20.73 -12.76
CA ASP A 67 -15.88 -19.45 -12.11
C ASP A 67 -16.40 -18.26 -12.95
N MET A 68 -17.07 -18.52 -14.07
CA MET A 68 -17.48 -17.49 -15.04
C MET A 68 -18.47 -16.49 -14.45
N ASP A 69 -19.47 -16.94 -13.69
CA ASP A 69 -20.45 -16.06 -13.05
C ASP A 69 -19.79 -15.07 -12.08
N ARG A 70 -18.80 -15.56 -11.31
CA ARG A 70 -18.01 -14.72 -10.42
C ARG A 70 -17.16 -13.72 -11.19
N ALA A 71 -16.51 -14.16 -12.27
CA ALA A 71 -15.71 -13.27 -13.11
C ALA A 71 -16.57 -12.17 -13.76
N ILE A 72 -17.78 -12.50 -14.21
CA ILE A 72 -18.73 -11.52 -14.74
C ILE A 72 -19.12 -10.53 -13.64
N ALA A 73 -19.41 -11.00 -12.43
CA ALA A 73 -19.76 -10.14 -11.31
C ALA A 73 -18.62 -9.19 -10.89
N GLU A 74 -17.37 -9.67 -10.81
CA GLU A 74 -16.22 -8.86 -10.37
C GLU A 74 -15.62 -7.99 -11.50
N HIS A 75 -15.67 -8.42 -12.75
CA HIS A 75 -14.88 -7.83 -13.85
C HIS A 75 -15.68 -7.54 -15.14
N GLY A 76 -16.97 -7.85 -15.18
CA GLY A 76 -17.84 -7.57 -16.31
C GLY A 76 -17.78 -6.09 -16.73
N GLY A 77 -17.69 -5.84 -18.03
CA GLY A 77 -17.58 -4.49 -18.59
C GLY A 77 -16.19 -3.85 -18.50
N ARG A 78 -15.26 -4.41 -17.72
CA ARG A 78 -13.86 -3.95 -17.65
C ARG A 78 -12.93 -4.75 -18.57
N VAL A 79 -13.21 -6.04 -18.76
CA VAL A 79 -12.38 -6.96 -19.55
C VAL A 79 -13.25 -7.86 -20.43
N THR A 80 -12.66 -8.44 -21.47
CA THR A 80 -13.29 -9.52 -22.24
C THR A 80 -13.04 -10.85 -21.52
N LEU A 81 -14.09 -11.54 -21.09
CA LEU A 81 -13.99 -12.85 -20.43
C LEU A 81 -14.14 -13.97 -21.46
N VAL A 82 -13.23 -14.94 -21.41
CA VAL A 82 -13.23 -16.12 -22.30
C VAL A 82 -13.23 -17.38 -21.44
N ALA A 83 -14.08 -18.34 -21.77
CA ALA A 83 -14.07 -19.65 -21.10
C ALA A 83 -12.75 -20.37 -21.39
N GLY A 84 -12.05 -20.78 -20.34
CA GLY A 84 -10.85 -21.59 -20.43
C GLY A 84 -11.16 -23.02 -20.87
N ALA A 85 -10.13 -23.68 -21.38
CA ALA A 85 -10.16 -25.10 -21.76
C ALA A 85 -9.57 -25.98 -20.65
N GLU A 86 -9.65 -27.30 -20.81
CA GLU A 86 -9.11 -28.28 -19.85
C GLU A 86 -7.60 -28.14 -19.61
N SER A 87 -6.85 -27.63 -20.60
CA SER A 87 -5.41 -27.39 -20.50
C SER A 87 -5.07 -25.90 -20.47
N ARG A 88 -3.91 -25.57 -19.89
CA ARG A 88 -3.34 -24.21 -19.96
C ARG A 88 -3.21 -23.76 -21.42
N SER A 89 -2.63 -24.61 -22.27
CA SER A 89 -2.42 -24.30 -23.69
C SER A 89 -3.73 -24.07 -24.42
N GLY A 90 -4.77 -24.88 -24.17
CA GLY A 90 -6.09 -24.66 -24.76
C GLY A 90 -6.74 -23.35 -24.28
N SER A 91 -6.57 -23.00 -23.00
CA SER A 91 -7.07 -21.74 -22.46
C SER A 91 -6.39 -20.53 -23.10
N VAL A 92 -5.06 -20.55 -23.22
CA VAL A 92 -4.30 -19.48 -23.90
C VAL A 92 -4.74 -19.37 -25.36
N ARG A 93 -4.83 -20.51 -26.07
CA ARG A 93 -5.29 -20.55 -27.46
C ARG A 93 -6.67 -19.90 -27.64
N ALA A 94 -7.65 -20.25 -26.80
CA ALA A 94 -8.98 -19.64 -26.85
C ALA A 94 -8.94 -18.11 -26.64
N GLY A 95 -8.07 -17.63 -25.74
CA GLY A 95 -7.85 -16.20 -25.53
C GLY A 95 -7.18 -15.50 -26.72
N LEU A 96 -6.25 -16.18 -27.41
CA LEU A 96 -5.59 -15.66 -28.61
C LEU A 96 -6.53 -15.63 -29.82
N GLU A 97 -7.34 -16.67 -30.02
CA GLU A 97 -8.35 -16.74 -31.07
C GLU A 97 -9.40 -15.62 -30.93
N ALA A 98 -9.72 -15.21 -29.69
CA ALA A 98 -10.59 -14.06 -29.43
C ALA A 98 -9.99 -12.69 -29.86
N LEU A 99 -8.69 -12.62 -30.14
CA LEU A 99 -7.98 -11.44 -30.65
C LEU A 99 -7.80 -11.47 -32.17
N GLU A 100 -8.09 -12.60 -32.83
CA GLU A 100 -7.90 -12.73 -34.27
C GLU A 100 -8.84 -11.78 -35.03
N GLY A 101 -8.30 -11.07 -36.03
CA GLY A 101 -9.06 -10.10 -36.82
C GLY A 101 -9.41 -8.79 -36.10
N SER A 102 -8.97 -8.58 -34.86
CA SER A 102 -9.34 -7.39 -34.06
C SER A 102 -8.45 -6.15 -34.30
N GLY A 103 -7.51 -6.20 -35.24
CA GLY A 103 -6.53 -5.13 -35.50
C GLY A 103 -5.34 -5.08 -34.54
N ILE A 104 -5.34 -5.93 -33.50
CA ILE A 104 -4.23 -6.07 -32.55
C ILE A 104 -3.02 -6.70 -33.24
N SER A 105 -1.84 -6.13 -33.03
CA SER A 105 -0.59 -6.64 -33.63
C SER A 105 0.28 -7.42 -32.64
N HIS A 106 0.16 -7.15 -31.34
CA HIS A 106 0.95 -7.79 -30.30
C HIS A 106 0.09 -8.19 -29.11
N VAL A 107 0.55 -9.18 -28.36
CA VAL A 107 -0.13 -9.64 -27.14
C VAL A 107 0.87 -9.84 -26.01
N LEU A 108 0.50 -9.42 -24.80
CA LEU A 108 1.19 -9.72 -23.56
C LEU A 108 0.42 -10.84 -22.84
N ILE A 109 1.01 -12.04 -22.75
CA ILE A 109 0.43 -13.18 -22.03
C ILE A 109 0.92 -13.14 -20.59
N HIS A 110 0.00 -13.06 -19.62
CA HIS A 110 0.30 -12.93 -18.20
C HIS A 110 -0.38 -14.00 -17.36
N ASP A 111 0.32 -14.53 -16.36
CA ASP A 111 -0.27 -15.40 -15.34
C ASP A 111 -1.17 -14.57 -14.42
N GLY A 112 -2.47 -14.87 -14.33
CA GLY A 112 -3.38 -14.22 -13.36
C GLY A 112 -3.05 -14.51 -11.89
N ALA A 113 -2.01 -15.31 -11.63
CA ALA A 113 -1.46 -15.60 -10.32
C ALA A 113 -0.17 -14.80 -10.02
N ARG A 114 0.16 -13.77 -10.81
CA ARG A 114 1.29 -12.85 -10.58
C ARG A 114 0.80 -11.42 -10.31
N PRO A 115 0.19 -11.17 -9.13
CA PRO A 115 -0.47 -9.90 -8.82
C PRO A 115 0.48 -8.71 -8.60
N LEU A 116 1.79 -8.91 -8.75
CA LEU A 116 2.85 -7.96 -8.34
C LEU A 116 3.71 -7.49 -9.51
N VAL A 117 3.28 -7.73 -10.75
CA VAL A 117 3.99 -7.19 -11.92
C VAL A 117 4.05 -5.66 -11.83
N THR A 118 5.23 -5.09 -12.07
CA THR A 118 5.42 -3.63 -12.01
C THR A 118 5.25 -2.98 -13.38
N PRO A 119 4.91 -1.68 -13.43
CA PRO A 119 4.93 -0.92 -14.67
C PRO A 119 6.30 -0.93 -15.37
N ALA A 120 7.40 -1.05 -14.61
CA ALA A 120 8.74 -1.16 -15.17
C ALA A 120 8.94 -2.47 -15.94
N THR A 121 8.53 -3.61 -15.37
CA THR A 121 8.61 -4.91 -16.06
C THR A 121 7.71 -4.94 -17.30
N ILE A 122 6.49 -4.42 -17.22
CA ILE A 122 5.57 -4.34 -18.38
C ILE A 122 6.21 -3.51 -19.50
N ARG A 123 6.73 -2.32 -19.15
CA ARG A 123 7.37 -1.41 -20.11
C ARG A 123 8.59 -2.05 -20.79
N ALA A 124 9.43 -2.76 -20.04
CA ALA A 124 10.59 -3.44 -20.61
C ALA A 124 10.21 -4.45 -21.70
N VAL A 125 9.10 -5.17 -21.54
CA VAL A 125 8.57 -6.08 -22.56
C VAL A 125 8.02 -5.30 -23.77
N VAL A 126 7.22 -4.27 -23.53
CA VAL A 126 6.64 -3.42 -24.60
C VAL A 126 7.73 -2.74 -25.43
N ASP A 127 8.74 -2.17 -24.77
CA ASP A 127 9.87 -1.50 -25.43
C ASP A 127 10.65 -2.48 -26.30
N ALA A 128 10.89 -3.71 -25.83
CA ALA A 128 11.55 -4.74 -26.62
C ALA A 128 10.77 -5.09 -27.90
N LEU A 129 9.44 -5.18 -27.83
CA LEU A 129 8.59 -5.39 -29.00
C LEU A 129 8.62 -4.17 -29.94
N ALA A 130 8.55 -2.95 -29.39
CA ALA A 130 8.63 -1.71 -30.17
C ALA A 130 9.97 -1.54 -30.88
N GLU A 131 11.04 -2.11 -30.32
CA GLU A 131 12.36 -2.15 -30.94
C GLU A 131 12.50 -3.18 -32.08
N GLY A 132 11.45 -3.99 -32.32
CA GLY A 132 11.37 -4.95 -33.40
C GLY A 132 11.57 -6.41 -32.98
N ALA A 133 11.60 -6.74 -31.69
CA ALA A 133 11.58 -8.14 -31.28
C ALA A 133 10.21 -8.76 -31.57
N GLU A 134 10.18 -9.95 -32.17
CA GLU A 134 8.93 -10.70 -32.36
C GLU A 134 8.42 -11.35 -31.06
N ALA A 135 9.32 -11.55 -30.10
CA ALA A 135 9.03 -12.14 -28.80
C ALA A 135 9.98 -11.59 -27.73
N ALA A 136 9.44 -11.29 -26.55
CA ALA A 136 10.20 -10.83 -25.39
C ALA A 136 9.60 -11.32 -24.07
N ALA A 137 10.43 -11.70 -23.10
CA ALA A 137 9.95 -12.17 -21.81
C ALA A 137 10.89 -11.71 -20.67
N PRO A 138 10.34 -11.34 -19.50
CA PRO A 138 11.13 -11.01 -18.34
C PRO A 138 11.78 -12.28 -17.76
N GLY A 139 13.07 -12.16 -17.43
CA GLY A 139 13.84 -13.23 -16.83
C GLY A 139 14.74 -12.72 -15.71
N LEU A 140 14.89 -13.52 -14.66
CA LEU A 140 15.84 -13.27 -13.58
C LEU A 140 16.95 -14.31 -13.64
N ALA A 141 18.21 -13.88 -13.70
CA ALA A 141 19.33 -14.82 -13.64
C ALA A 141 19.26 -15.66 -12.35
N VAL A 142 19.60 -16.94 -12.44
CA VAL A 142 19.67 -17.80 -11.26
C VAL A 142 20.93 -17.46 -10.46
N THR A 143 20.74 -16.96 -9.24
CA THR A 143 21.83 -16.53 -8.33
C THR A 143 22.14 -17.55 -7.24
N ASP A 144 21.27 -18.51 -6.99
CA ASP A 144 21.47 -19.55 -6.00
C ASP A 144 22.23 -20.74 -6.61
N ALA A 145 22.85 -21.57 -5.77
CA ALA A 145 23.43 -22.83 -6.23
C ALA A 145 22.30 -23.80 -6.61
N LEU A 146 22.41 -24.47 -7.76
CA LEU A 146 21.43 -25.45 -8.19
C LEU A 146 21.88 -26.86 -7.86
N TRP A 147 21.00 -27.58 -7.17
CA TRP A 147 21.18 -28.98 -6.84
C TRP A 147 20.22 -29.85 -7.65
N ARG A 148 20.70 -31.02 -8.07
CA ARG A 148 19.86 -32.16 -8.44
C ARG A 148 19.64 -32.97 -7.17
N GLY A 149 18.44 -33.51 -6.98
CA GLY A 149 18.12 -34.29 -5.80
C GLY A 149 17.07 -35.35 -6.07
N ASP A 150 17.02 -36.33 -5.18
CA ASP A 150 15.94 -37.30 -5.06
C ASP A 150 15.42 -37.26 -3.61
N ALA A 151 14.11 -37.04 -3.46
CA ALA A 151 13.45 -36.75 -2.19
C ALA A 151 14.19 -35.68 -1.34
N ALA A 152 14.79 -36.08 -0.22
CA ALA A 152 15.47 -35.20 0.73
C ALA A 152 17.00 -35.18 0.58
N THR A 153 17.54 -35.80 -0.47
CA THR A 153 19.00 -35.97 -0.66
C THR A 153 19.47 -35.27 -1.94
N VAL A 154 20.56 -34.51 -1.82
CA VAL A 154 21.27 -33.93 -2.97
C VAL A 154 22.03 -35.04 -3.71
N THR A 155 21.72 -35.21 -5.00
CA THR A 155 22.33 -36.23 -5.88
C THR A 155 23.32 -35.62 -6.88
N GLY A 156 23.37 -34.29 -7.00
CA GLY A 156 24.36 -33.61 -7.83
C GLY A 156 24.18 -32.09 -7.84
N PHE A 157 25.03 -31.42 -8.63
CA PHE A 157 25.01 -29.98 -8.82
C PHE A 157 24.73 -29.66 -10.30
N ALA A 158 24.10 -28.52 -10.55
CA ALA A 158 23.91 -28.00 -11.91
C ALA A 158 24.56 -26.63 -12.03
N ASP A 159 25.20 -26.37 -13.17
CA ASP A 159 25.68 -25.03 -13.50
C ASP A 159 24.48 -24.10 -13.69
N ARG A 160 24.56 -22.92 -13.08
CA ARG A 160 23.54 -21.87 -13.13
C ARG A 160 23.83 -20.83 -14.21
N THR A 161 25.02 -20.87 -14.81
CA THR A 161 25.44 -19.91 -15.84
C THR A 161 24.49 -19.97 -17.02
N GLY A 162 23.92 -18.81 -17.40
CA GLY A 162 22.95 -18.71 -18.49
C GLY A 162 21.55 -19.23 -18.15
N LEU A 163 21.27 -19.62 -16.90
CA LEU A 163 19.92 -20.01 -16.48
C LEU A 163 19.14 -18.81 -15.96
N PHE A 164 17.88 -18.72 -16.39
CA PHE A 164 16.95 -17.67 -16.01
C PHE A 164 15.66 -18.27 -15.45
N ARG A 165 15.13 -17.66 -14.38
CA ARG A 165 13.78 -17.88 -13.90
C ARG A 165 12.83 -17.04 -14.77
N ALA A 166 12.09 -17.71 -15.65
CA ALA A 166 11.13 -17.06 -16.52
C ALA A 166 9.97 -16.44 -15.71
N GLN A 167 9.54 -15.26 -16.14
CA GLN A 167 8.40 -14.53 -15.59
C GLN A 167 7.41 -14.16 -16.70
N THR A 168 6.24 -13.66 -16.29
CA THR A 168 5.27 -13.05 -17.20
C THR A 168 5.05 -11.59 -16.77
N PRO A 169 4.61 -10.66 -17.65
CA PRO A 169 4.06 -10.89 -18.98
C PRO A 169 5.09 -11.31 -20.02
N GLN A 170 4.73 -12.26 -20.89
CA GLN A 170 5.51 -12.63 -22.06
C GLN A 170 4.87 -11.97 -23.29
N GLY A 171 5.63 -11.15 -24.00
CA GLY A 171 5.16 -10.37 -25.14
C GLY A 171 5.49 -11.02 -26.47
N PHE A 172 4.54 -11.00 -27.40
CA PHE A 172 4.69 -11.61 -28.71
C PHE A 172 4.00 -10.80 -29.80
N SER A 173 4.53 -10.87 -31.02
CA SER A 173 3.75 -10.62 -32.24
C SER A 173 2.57 -11.60 -32.29
N LEU A 174 1.35 -11.08 -32.49
CA LEU A 174 0.13 -11.90 -32.44
C LEU A 174 0.13 -13.02 -33.51
N PRO A 175 0.48 -12.76 -34.79
CA PRO A 175 0.59 -13.83 -35.79
C PRO A 175 1.59 -14.93 -35.42
N VAL A 176 2.71 -14.55 -34.79
CA VAL A 176 3.78 -15.50 -34.41
C VAL A 176 3.30 -16.45 -33.33
N ILE A 177 2.70 -15.92 -32.25
CA ILE A 177 2.22 -16.76 -31.15
C ILE A 177 1.02 -17.62 -31.56
N LEU A 178 0.12 -17.10 -32.40
CA LEU A 178 -0.98 -17.88 -32.98
C LEU A 178 -0.44 -19.05 -33.81
N ALA A 179 0.52 -18.81 -34.71
CA ALA A 179 1.13 -19.86 -35.51
C ALA A 179 1.82 -20.93 -34.64
N ALA A 180 2.53 -20.50 -33.59
CA ALA A 180 3.17 -21.42 -32.63
C ALA A 180 2.15 -22.31 -31.91
N TYR A 181 1.01 -21.76 -31.51
CA TYR A 181 -0.09 -22.51 -30.89
C TYR A 181 -0.81 -23.45 -31.87
N CYS A 182 -0.98 -23.04 -33.13
CA CYS A 182 -1.56 -23.90 -34.18
C CYS A 182 -0.67 -25.10 -34.50
N ALA A 183 0.65 -24.93 -34.50
CA ALA A 183 1.62 -25.98 -34.80
C ALA A 183 1.94 -26.91 -33.61
N ALA A 184 1.53 -26.55 -32.39
CA ALA A 184 1.87 -27.29 -31.18
C ALA A 184 1.12 -28.63 -31.08
N ALA A 185 1.82 -29.75 -31.34
CA ALA A 185 1.28 -31.10 -31.20
C ALA A 185 1.40 -31.70 -29.78
N GLY A 186 1.94 -30.95 -28.81
CA GLY A 186 2.17 -31.42 -27.44
C GLY A 186 2.37 -30.29 -26.44
N GLY A 187 2.50 -30.63 -25.15
CA GLY A 187 2.67 -29.65 -24.08
C GLY A 187 3.95 -28.81 -24.20
N ALA A 188 3.91 -27.64 -23.56
CA ALA A 188 5.05 -26.74 -23.37
C ALA A 188 5.07 -26.24 -21.93
N ALA A 189 6.27 -25.93 -21.43
CA ALA A 189 6.49 -25.38 -20.09
C ALA A 189 5.90 -23.96 -19.98
N ASP A 190 6.05 -23.14 -21.03
CA ASP A 190 5.48 -21.81 -21.17
C ASP A 190 5.29 -21.40 -22.65
N ASP A 191 4.87 -20.16 -22.88
CA ASP A 191 4.58 -19.63 -24.21
C ASP A 191 5.86 -19.34 -25.02
N VAL A 192 6.96 -19.02 -24.32
CA VAL A 192 8.30 -18.83 -24.90
C VAL A 192 8.81 -20.09 -25.57
N GLU A 193 8.66 -21.26 -24.93
CA GLU A 193 9.08 -22.54 -25.51
C GLU A 193 8.36 -22.83 -26.85
N LEU A 194 7.06 -22.53 -26.95
CA LEU A 194 6.29 -22.74 -28.17
C LEU A 194 6.82 -21.91 -29.34
N VAL A 195 7.11 -20.64 -29.09
CA VAL A 195 7.65 -19.71 -30.09
C VAL A 195 9.08 -20.08 -30.47
N GLN A 196 9.90 -20.49 -29.51
CA GLN A 196 11.27 -20.92 -29.76
C GLN A 196 11.33 -22.19 -30.64
N ARG A 197 10.39 -23.14 -30.46
CA ARG A 197 10.27 -24.34 -31.32
C ARG A 197 9.99 -23.98 -32.79
N GLN A 198 9.46 -22.78 -33.09
CA GLN A 198 9.26 -22.26 -34.44
C GLN A 198 10.49 -21.51 -34.98
N GLY A 199 11.61 -21.50 -34.26
CA GLY A 199 12.84 -20.81 -34.67
C GLY A 199 12.84 -19.30 -34.42
N VAL A 200 11.84 -18.79 -33.70
CA VAL A 200 11.76 -17.35 -33.36
C VAL A 200 12.61 -17.07 -32.12
N ALA A 201 13.47 -16.07 -32.24
CA ALA A 201 14.31 -15.63 -31.13
C ALA A 201 13.47 -14.87 -30.08
N VAL A 202 13.65 -15.23 -28.81
CA VAL A 202 12.97 -14.56 -27.68
C VAL A 202 13.97 -13.69 -26.94
N ARG A 203 13.69 -12.38 -26.84
CA ARG A 203 14.53 -11.44 -26.11
C ARG A 203 14.24 -11.54 -24.60
N ILE A 204 15.28 -11.78 -23.81
CA ILE A 204 15.18 -11.70 -22.34
C ILE A 204 15.26 -10.22 -21.94
N VAL A 205 14.27 -9.75 -21.19
CA VAL A 205 14.26 -8.39 -20.60
C VAL A 205 14.39 -8.48 -19.08
N PRO A 206 14.77 -7.38 -18.38
CA PRO A 206 14.86 -7.40 -16.93
C PRO A 206 13.55 -7.81 -16.24
N GLY A 207 13.61 -8.82 -15.37
CA GLY A 207 12.52 -9.22 -14.47
C GLY A 207 12.50 -8.44 -13.15
N ASP A 208 11.65 -8.88 -12.22
CA ASP A 208 11.51 -8.31 -10.86
C ASP A 208 11.36 -9.44 -9.83
N GLU A 209 12.19 -9.49 -8.78
CA GLU A 209 12.15 -10.50 -7.72
C GLU A 209 10.81 -10.57 -6.96
N ASP A 210 10.11 -9.44 -6.92
CA ASP A 210 8.81 -9.33 -6.29
C ASP A 210 7.67 -9.77 -7.20
N ASN A 211 7.91 -9.96 -8.52
CA ASN A 211 6.91 -10.45 -9.46
C ASN A 211 6.72 -11.99 -9.34
N LEU A 212 6.48 -12.45 -8.11
CA LEU A 212 6.33 -13.86 -7.78
C LEU A 212 4.98 -14.41 -8.28
N LYS A 213 4.97 -15.70 -8.62
CA LYS A 213 3.76 -16.45 -8.96
C LYS A 213 3.23 -17.11 -7.71
N ILE A 214 2.03 -16.72 -7.26
CA ILE A 214 1.33 -17.36 -6.16
C ILE A 214 1.13 -18.84 -6.50
N THR A 215 1.78 -19.72 -5.75
CA THR A 215 1.79 -21.17 -5.99
C THR A 215 1.57 -21.96 -4.71
N TRP A 216 2.13 -21.49 -3.59
CA TRP A 216 2.05 -22.10 -2.27
C TRP A 216 1.46 -21.12 -1.24
N PRO A 217 0.90 -21.60 -0.11
CA PRO A 217 0.30 -20.73 0.90
C PRO A 217 1.20 -19.58 1.38
N GLY A 218 2.50 -19.84 1.57
CA GLY A 218 3.47 -18.80 1.98
C GLY A 218 3.66 -17.67 0.97
N ASP A 219 3.31 -17.88 -0.30
CA ASP A 219 3.39 -16.84 -1.33
C ASP A 219 2.35 -15.74 -1.10
N MET A 220 1.18 -16.06 -0.52
CA MET A 220 0.13 -15.08 -0.23
C MET A 220 0.59 -14.07 0.82
N GLU A 221 1.21 -14.56 1.90
CA GLU A 221 1.76 -13.70 2.95
C GLU A 221 2.88 -12.83 2.40
N ARG A 222 3.79 -13.42 1.60
CA ARG A 222 4.86 -12.67 0.94
C ARG A 222 4.29 -11.57 0.03
N ALA A 223 3.29 -11.89 -0.77
CA ALA A 223 2.66 -10.92 -1.67
C ALA A 223 1.92 -9.81 -0.91
N GLY A 224 1.22 -10.14 0.17
CA GLY A 224 0.57 -9.14 1.02
C GLY A 224 1.58 -8.15 1.62
N ARG A 225 2.73 -8.64 2.11
CA ARG A 225 3.81 -7.76 2.60
C ARG A 225 4.35 -6.84 1.51
N ILE A 226 4.60 -7.37 0.30
CA ILE A 226 5.08 -6.58 -0.83
C ILE A 226 4.06 -5.50 -1.20
N LEU A 227 2.77 -5.82 -1.26
CA LEU A 227 1.73 -4.83 -1.55
C LEU A 227 1.63 -3.76 -0.48
N ARG A 228 1.73 -4.11 0.81
CA ARG A 228 1.77 -3.12 1.90
C ARG A 228 2.97 -2.18 1.78
N MET A 229 4.14 -2.70 1.39
CA MET A 229 5.33 -1.87 1.16
C MET A 229 5.22 -1.00 -0.09
N ARG A 230 4.53 -1.47 -1.14
CA ARG A 230 4.36 -0.76 -2.42
C ARG A 230 3.18 0.22 -2.42
N GLY A 231 2.14 -0.09 -1.66
CA GLY A 231 0.97 0.72 -1.50
C GLY A 231 1.26 1.89 -0.57
N ASN A 232 1.02 3.11 -1.05
CA ASN A 232 0.83 4.28 -0.21
C ASN A 232 -0.49 4.15 0.61
N ASP A 233 -0.79 2.97 1.16
CA ASP A 233 -1.96 2.71 2.02
C ASP A 233 -1.67 3.22 3.44
N MET A 234 -1.14 4.44 3.47
CA MET A 234 -0.93 5.22 4.67
C MET A 234 -2.23 5.98 4.90
N ASP A 235 -3.07 5.48 5.79
CA ASP A 235 -4.21 6.22 6.28
C ASP A 235 -3.70 7.28 7.26
N VAL A 236 -3.54 8.50 6.75
CA VAL A 236 -3.08 9.67 7.51
C VAL A 236 -4.29 10.49 7.91
N ARG A 237 -4.47 10.68 9.22
CA ARG A 237 -5.52 11.52 9.78
C ARG A 237 -4.92 12.69 10.54
N LEU A 238 -5.56 13.84 10.40
CA LEU A 238 -5.22 15.06 11.12
C LEU A 238 -6.37 15.40 12.05
N GLY A 239 -6.04 15.83 13.26
CA GLY A 239 -7.00 16.38 14.19
C GLY A 239 -6.48 17.65 14.82
N ASN A 240 -7.40 18.53 15.16
CA ASN A 240 -7.14 19.81 15.80
C ASN A 240 -7.95 19.90 17.09
N GLY A 241 -7.36 20.50 18.11
CA GLY A 241 -8.05 20.82 19.34
C GLY A 241 -7.76 22.25 19.77
N TYR A 242 -8.74 22.86 20.42
CA TYR A 242 -8.67 24.20 20.95
C TYR A 242 -9.34 24.22 22.32
N ASP A 243 -8.61 24.66 23.34
CA ASP A 243 -9.14 24.77 24.71
C ASP A 243 -8.76 26.11 25.34
N VAL A 244 -9.56 26.58 26.29
CA VAL A 244 -9.39 27.87 26.98
C VAL A 244 -9.74 27.74 28.45
N HIS A 245 -8.80 28.09 29.33
CA HIS A 245 -9.05 28.20 30.76
C HIS A 245 -8.82 29.61 31.27
N ALA A 246 -9.76 30.09 32.09
CA ALA A 246 -9.64 31.37 32.76
C ALA A 246 -8.62 31.29 33.89
N PHE A 247 -7.92 32.39 34.16
CA PHE A 247 -7.12 32.50 35.36
C PHE A 247 -7.99 32.71 36.60
N GLY A 248 -7.54 32.17 37.74
CA GLY A 248 -8.11 32.40 39.06
C GLY A 248 -7.03 32.39 40.15
N PRO A 249 -7.43 32.40 41.43
CA PRO A 249 -6.48 32.32 42.54
C PRO A 249 -5.64 31.05 42.49
N GLY A 250 -4.32 31.16 42.70
CA GLY A 250 -3.39 30.04 42.72
C GLY A 250 -1.94 30.51 42.77
N ASP A 251 -1.01 29.57 42.89
CA ASP A 251 0.45 29.81 42.95
C ASP A 251 1.22 29.07 41.84
N HIS A 252 0.50 28.47 40.89
CA HIS A 252 1.05 27.78 39.72
C HIS A 252 -0.03 27.51 38.68
N VAL A 253 0.41 27.22 37.46
CA VAL A 253 -0.41 26.61 36.41
C VAL A 253 0.16 25.26 36.00
N TRP A 254 -0.70 24.30 35.67
CA TRP A 254 -0.32 23.08 34.98
C TRP A 254 -0.41 23.31 33.49
N LEU A 255 0.69 23.05 32.79
CA LEU A 255 0.78 23.21 31.33
C LEU A 255 1.59 22.05 30.76
N CYS A 256 0.97 21.28 29.87
CA CYS A 256 1.57 20.12 29.22
C CYS A 256 2.21 19.13 30.22
N GLY A 257 1.58 18.91 31.37
CA GLY A 257 2.03 18.00 32.43
C GLY A 257 3.13 18.57 33.33
N VAL A 258 3.47 19.85 33.19
CA VAL A 258 4.51 20.53 33.98
C VAL A 258 3.88 21.60 34.87
N LYS A 259 4.22 21.56 36.16
CA LYS A 259 3.86 22.59 37.13
C LYS A 259 4.74 23.82 36.94
N VAL A 260 4.17 24.90 36.42
CA VAL A 260 4.88 26.16 36.16
C VAL A 260 4.53 27.19 37.25
N PRO A 261 5.52 27.74 37.98
CA PRO A 261 5.26 28.78 38.98
C PRO A 261 4.57 30.00 38.37
N HIS A 262 3.52 30.48 39.03
CA HIS A 262 2.73 31.63 38.59
C HIS A 262 2.01 32.27 39.80
N ASP A 263 1.55 33.51 39.70
CA ASP A 263 0.75 34.18 40.74
C ASP A 263 -0.76 33.94 40.59
N LYS A 264 -1.14 33.02 39.70
CA LYS A 264 -2.51 32.63 39.38
C LYS A 264 -2.55 31.14 39.07
N GLY A 265 -3.71 30.53 39.22
CA GLY A 265 -4.02 29.17 38.75
C GLY A 265 -4.96 29.19 37.54
N LEU A 266 -5.09 28.06 36.85
CA LEU A 266 -6.11 27.88 35.81
C LEU A 266 -7.38 27.31 36.44
N MET A 267 -8.51 27.87 36.04
CA MET A 267 -9.83 27.43 36.45
C MET A 267 -10.37 26.44 35.41
N GLY A 268 -10.71 25.24 35.85
CA GLY A 268 -11.24 24.20 34.98
C GLY A 268 -11.59 22.94 35.77
N HIS A 269 -12.02 21.90 35.04
CA HIS A 269 -12.10 20.55 35.59
C HIS A 269 -10.69 19.95 35.65
N SER A 270 -10.47 18.93 36.49
CA SER A 270 -9.15 18.32 36.70
C SER A 270 -8.11 19.32 37.30
N ASP A 271 -6.84 19.21 36.93
CA ASP A 271 -5.73 20.12 37.17
C ASP A 271 -5.71 21.31 36.20
N ALA A 272 -6.73 21.42 35.32
CA ALA A 272 -6.94 22.49 34.35
C ALA A 272 -5.78 22.71 33.38
N ASP A 273 -5.12 21.63 32.94
CA ASP A 273 -4.06 21.69 31.94
C ASP A 273 -4.61 21.91 30.52
N VAL A 274 -4.71 23.18 30.12
CA VAL A 274 -5.23 23.60 28.82
C VAL A 274 -4.47 23.00 27.63
N GLY A 275 -3.16 22.74 27.79
CA GLY A 275 -2.33 22.17 26.72
C GLY A 275 -2.62 20.69 26.49
N MET A 276 -2.73 19.91 27.58
CA MET A 276 -3.09 18.49 27.48
C MET A 276 -4.53 18.30 27.00
N HIS A 277 -5.46 19.17 27.41
CA HIS A 277 -6.83 19.11 26.94
C HIS A 277 -6.95 19.34 25.44
N ALA A 278 -6.37 20.43 24.92
CA ALA A 278 -6.37 20.71 23.49
C ALA A 278 -5.73 19.56 22.69
N LEU A 279 -4.63 18.98 23.17
CA LEU A 279 -3.98 17.86 22.50
C LEU A 279 -4.82 16.58 22.53
N THR A 280 -5.51 16.32 23.63
CA THR A 280 -6.40 15.17 23.76
C THR A 280 -7.56 15.27 22.76
N ASP A 281 -8.19 16.45 22.63
CA ASP A 281 -9.22 16.70 21.62
C ASP A 281 -8.68 16.60 20.20
N ALA A 282 -7.45 17.04 19.94
CA ALA A 282 -6.81 16.86 18.64
C ALA A 282 -6.69 15.37 18.27
N ILE A 283 -6.33 14.50 19.22
CA ILE A 283 -6.24 13.05 18.98
C ILE A 283 -7.63 12.44 18.75
N TYR A 284 -8.64 12.78 19.58
CA TYR A 284 -10.00 12.28 19.35
C TYR A 284 -10.60 12.78 18.03
N GLY A 285 -10.32 14.03 17.66
CA GLY A 285 -10.70 14.61 16.39
C GLY A 285 -10.11 13.83 15.21
N ALA A 286 -8.81 13.50 15.27
CA ALA A 286 -8.16 12.66 14.27
C ALA A 286 -8.79 11.26 14.18
N LEU A 287 -9.30 10.72 15.29
CA LEU A 287 -9.98 9.42 15.33
C LEU A 287 -11.47 9.48 14.94
N ALA A 288 -12.04 10.68 14.76
CA ALA A 288 -13.48 10.92 14.66
C ALA A 288 -14.26 10.38 15.87
N GLN A 289 -13.68 10.48 17.08
CA GLN A 289 -14.23 9.96 18.33
C GLN A 289 -14.79 11.06 19.26
N GLY A 290 -15.08 12.25 18.74
CA GLY A 290 -15.61 13.38 19.52
C GLY A 290 -14.50 14.12 20.27
N ASP A 291 -14.77 14.47 21.53
CA ASP A 291 -13.94 15.30 22.41
C ASP A 291 -13.80 14.67 23.81
N ILE A 292 -13.02 15.28 24.70
CA ILE A 292 -12.85 14.85 26.09
C ILE A 292 -14.20 14.67 26.79
N GLY A 293 -15.16 15.58 26.60
CA GLY A 293 -16.46 15.54 27.27
C GLY A 293 -17.28 14.31 26.90
N ARG A 294 -17.10 13.76 25.70
CA ARG A 294 -17.73 12.50 25.27
C ARG A 294 -17.16 11.28 26.00
N HIS A 295 -15.85 11.25 26.27
CA HIS A 295 -15.18 10.12 26.93
C HIS A 295 -15.17 10.26 28.45
N PHE A 296 -15.17 11.49 28.96
CA PHE A 296 -15.06 11.85 30.37
C PHE A 296 -16.11 12.92 30.71
N PRO A 297 -17.40 12.57 30.82
CA PRO A 297 -18.45 13.54 31.06
C PRO A 297 -18.24 14.31 32.37
N PRO A 298 -18.29 15.65 32.38
CA PRO A 298 -18.04 16.46 33.59
C PRO A 298 -19.10 16.29 34.68
N SER A 299 -20.28 15.74 34.33
CA SER A 299 -21.33 15.37 35.27
C SER A 299 -20.99 14.15 36.12
N ASP A 300 -20.00 13.34 35.70
CA ASP A 300 -19.58 12.16 36.42
C ASP A 300 -18.58 12.53 37.54
N PRO A 301 -18.93 12.31 38.81
CA PRO A 301 -18.08 12.67 39.94
C PRO A 301 -16.71 12.01 39.94
N GLN A 302 -16.54 10.86 39.26
CA GLN A 302 -15.28 10.12 39.26
C GLN A 302 -14.13 10.88 38.59
N TRP A 303 -14.43 11.81 37.68
CA TRP A 303 -13.44 12.60 36.94
C TRP A 303 -13.08 13.93 37.63
N LYS A 304 -13.76 14.26 38.74
CA LYS A 304 -13.49 15.50 39.48
C LYS A 304 -12.10 15.45 40.11
N GLY A 305 -11.19 16.28 39.60
CA GLY A 305 -9.80 16.35 40.08
C GLY A 305 -8.88 15.24 39.58
N ALA A 306 -9.33 14.42 38.62
CA ALA A 306 -8.53 13.37 38.00
C ALA A 306 -7.48 13.98 37.07
N ALA A 307 -6.18 13.73 37.26
CA ALA A 307 -5.10 14.39 36.50
C ALA A 307 -5.29 14.31 34.97
N SER A 308 -5.01 15.40 34.25
CA SER A 308 -5.26 15.51 32.80
C SER A 308 -4.45 14.52 31.96
N GLU A 309 -3.35 13.99 32.49
CA GLU A 309 -2.58 12.93 31.86
C GLU A 309 -3.40 11.65 31.61
N ILE A 310 -4.44 11.39 32.40
CA ILE A 310 -5.33 10.24 32.24
C ILE A 310 -6.07 10.34 30.90
N PHE A 311 -6.58 11.54 30.58
CA PHE A 311 -7.33 11.78 29.35
C PHE A 311 -6.44 11.66 28.12
N LEU A 312 -5.25 12.25 28.17
CA LEU A 312 -4.27 12.20 27.08
C LEU A 312 -3.76 10.77 26.86
N ARG A 313 -3.46 10.04 27.93
CA ARG A 313 -3.06 8.63 27.86
C ARG A 313 -4.14 7.78 27.22
N HIS A 314 -5.40 7.94 27.64
CA HIS A 314 -6.53 7.24 27.07
C HIS A 314 -6.68 7.52 25.56
N ALA A 315 -6.58 8.78 25.13
CA ALA A 315 -6.67 9.12 23.70
C ALA A 315 -5.54 8.46 22.88
N ALA A 316 -4.31 8.48 23.40
CA ALA A 316 -3.17 7.82 22.76
C ALA A 316 -3.34 6.29 22.71
N GLU A 317 -3.85 5.67 23.78
CA GLU A 317 -4.14 4.24 23.83
C GLU A 317 -5.28 3.84 22.90
N LEU A 318 -6.34 4.65 22.80
CA LEU A 318 -7.43 4.45 21.85
C LEU A 318 -6.93 4.51 20.41
N ALA A 319 -6.06 5.48 20.09
CA ALA A 319 -5.44 5.56 18.77
C ALA A 319 -4.69 4.27 18.42
N ARG A 320 -3.86 3.77 19.35
CA ARG A 320 -3.14 2.49 19.19
C ARG A 320 -4.09 1.31 19.05
N GLY A 321 -5.16 1.27 19.86
CA GLY A 321 -6.19 0.22 19.81
C GLY A 321 -6.94 0.18 18.48
N MET A 322 -7.06 1.32 17.79
CA MET A 322 -7.65 1.43 16.44
C MET A 322 -6.64 1.21 15.31
N GLY A 323 -5.39 0.84 15.63
CA GLY A 323 -4.32 0.56 14.67
C GLY A 323 -3.56 1.79 14.19
N TYR A 324 -3.75 2.96 14.80
CA TYR A 324 -2.98 4.16 14.46
C TYR A 324 -1.75 4.31 15.37
N ARG A 325 -0.65 4.74 14.79
CA ARG A 325 0.47 5.34 15.51
C ARG A 325 0.39 6.86 15.44
N LEU A 326 0.83 7.54 16.50
CA LEU A 326 0.99 8.99 16.50
C LEU A 326 2.19 9.36 15.61
N GLY A 327 1.96 10.15 14.56
CA GLY A 327 2.98 10.62 13.63
C GLY A 327 3.78 11.78 14.21
N ASN A 328 3.09 12.84 14.62
CA ASN A 328 3.62 13.97 15.38
C ASN A 328 2.48 14.73 16.08
N ALA A 329 2.82 15.53 17.08
CA ALA A 329 1.92 16.45 17.75
C ALA A 329 2.58 17.84 17.87
N ASP A 330 1.78 18.88 17.73
CA ASP A 330 2.18 20.26 17.93
C ASP A 330 1.21 20.97 18.87
N VAL A 331 1.71 21.57 19.95
CA VAL A 331 0.93 22.31 20.94
C VAL A 331 1.43 23.74 21.01
N THR A 332 0.55 24.70 20.74
CA THR A 332 0.81 26.13 20.87
C THR A 332 0.02 26.69 22.04
N LEU A 333 0.72 27.23 23.03
CA LEU A 333 0.13 27.97 24.15
C LEU A 333 0.06 29.46 23.80
N VAL A 334 -1.11 30.05 23.95
CA VAL A 334 -1.35 31.48 23.69
C VAL A 334 -1.57 32.19 25.02
N CYS A 335 -0.54 32.89 25.49
CA CYS A 335 -0.54 33.60 26.78
C CYS A 335 0.55 34.66 26.86
N GLU A 336 0.30 35.75 27.60
CA GLU A 336 1.35 36.72 27.95
C GLU A 336 2.29 36.17 29.04
N ARG A 337 1.73 35.44 30.01
CA ARG A 337 2.44 34.80 31.13
C ARG A 337 1.78 33.45 31.44
N PRO A 338 2.53 32.44 31.93
CA PRO A 338 3.98 32.44 32.16
C PRO A 338 4.80 32.39 30.86
N LYS A 339 6.11 32.66 30.96
CA LYS A 339 7.04 32.42 29.84
C LYS A 339 7.24 30.93 29.63
N ILE A 340 6.83 30.41 28.48
CA ILE A 340 6.89 28.96 28.18
C ILE A 340 8.29 28.48 27.77
N GLY A 341 9.09 29.34 27.11
CA GLY A 341 10.42 28.97 26.58
C GLY A 341 11.32 28.19 27.57
N PRO A 342 11.47 28.62 28.84
CA PRO A 342 12.25 27.88 29.85
C PRO A 342 11.71 26.49 30.22
N HIS A 343 10.44 26.21 29.93
CA HIS A 343 9.75 24.97 30.31
C HIS A 343 9.42 24.07 29.11
N ALA A 344 9.52 24.57 27.88
CA ALA A 344 9.06 23.89 26.67
C ALA A 344 9.68 22.49 26.49
N THR A 345 10.99 22.32 26.75
CA THR A 345 11.65 21.02 26.65
C THR A 345 11.11 20.00 27.67
N ALA A 346 10.82 20.44 28.90
CA ALA A 346 10.26 19.57 29.92
C ALA A 346 8.81 19.18 29.58
N MET A 347 8.03 20.13 29.05
CA MET A 347 6.67 19.90 28.55
C MET A 347 6.66 18.90 27.39
N GLN A 348 7.56 19.07 26.42
CA GLN A 348 7.73 18.17 25.28
C GLN A 348 8.04 16.74 25.76
N ALA A 349 9.01 16.59 26.66
CA ALA A 349 9.37 15.29 27.22
C ALA A 349 8.21 14.63 27.97
N ARG A 350 7.46 15.41 28.77
CA ARG A 350 6.33 14.88 29.55
C ARG A 350 5.18 14.41 28.65
N LEU A 351 4.80 15.20 27.65
CA LEU A 351 3.78 14.82 26.68
C LEU A 351 4.19 13.56 25.90
N ALA A 352 5.45 13.48 25.47
CA ALA A 352 5.99 12.33 24.76
C ALA A 352 5.92 11.05 25.61
N GLU A 353 6.29 11.13 26.89
CA GLU A 353 6.18 10.04 27.85
C GLU A 353 4.73 9.57 28.03
N ILE A 354 3.78 10.49 28.22
CA ILE A 354 2.36 10.16 28.39
C ILE A 354 1.81 9.46 27.14
N MET A 355 2.13 9.98 25.96
CA MET A 355 1.69 9.45 24.67
C MET A 355 2.50 8.24 24.19
N GLY A 356 3.57 7.85 24.89
CA GLY A 356 4.44 6.73 24.52
C GLY A 356 5.09 6.91 23.14
N VAL A 357 5.65 8.09 22.87
CA VAL A 357 6.35 8.43 21.62
C VAL A 357 7.72 9.04 21.89
N GLU A 358 8.56 9.08 20.86
CA GLU A 358 9.83 9.80 20.92
C GLU A 358 9.60 11.32 21.07
N ALA A 359 10.47 11.97 21.85
CA ALA A 359 10.32 13.39 22.15
C ALA A 359 10.34 14.27 20.88
N ASP A 360 11.10 13.87 19.85
CA ASP A 360 11.18 14.60 18.57
C ASP A 360 9.88 14.60 17.75
N ARG A 361 8.88 13.79 18.16
CA ARG A 361 7.53 13.79 17.59
C ARG A 361 6.62 14.83 18.21
N VAL A 362 7.04 15.50 19.28
CA VAL A 362 6.23 16.49 19.99
C VAL A 362 6.87 17.86 19.89
N SER A 363 6.08 18.88 19.58
CA SER A 363 6.49 20.29 19.65
C SER A 363 5.62 21.02 20.66
N VAL A 364 6.24 21.80 21.54
CA VAL A 364 5.55 22.72 22.45
C VAL A 364 6.09 24.12 22.19
N LYS A 365 5.19 25.01 21.76
CA LYS A 365 5.51 26.39 21.40
C LYS A 365 4.58 27.34 22.15
N ALA A 366 4.96 28.62 22.17
CA ALA A 366 4.11 29.65 22.71
C ALA A 366 4.15 30.93 21.90
N THR A 367 3.07 31.69 21.99
CA THR A 367 2.97 33.02 21.41
C THR A 367 2.15 33.93 22.33
N THR A 368 2.49 35.21 22.32
CA THR A 368 1.74 36.28 23.00
C THR A 368 0.57 36.70 22.12
N SER A 369 -0.37 37.47 22.69
CA SER A 369 -1.42 38.12 21.90
C SER A 369 -1.17 39.62 21.80
N GLU A 370 0.07 40.05 22.01
CA GLU A 370 0.50 41.45 21.99
C GLU A 370 -0.38 42.34 22.89
N ARG A 371 -0.77 41.82 24.06
CA ARG A 371 -1.70 42.48 25.01
C ARG A 371 -3.12 42.74 24.46
N LEU A 372 -3.49 42.08 23.37
CA LEU A 372 -4.83 42.11 22.79
C LEU A 372 -5.65 40.88 23.20
N GLY A 373 -6.97 41.05 23.30
CA GLY A 373 -7.88 39.95 23.67
C GLY A 373 -7.72 39.47 25.12
N PHE A 374 -8.43 38.39 25.46
CA PHE A 374 -8.46 37.88 26.84
C PHE A 374 -7.11 37.29 27.26
N THR A 375 -6.41 36.62 26.34
CA THR A 375 -5.05 36.12 26.53
C THR A 375 -4.06 37.26 26.76
N GLY A 376 -4.20 38.37 26.01
CA GLY A 376 -3.40 39.58 26.15
C GLY A 376 -3.67 40.39 27.42
N ARG A 377 -4.91 40.37 27.93
CA ARG A 377 -5.29 40.98 29.20
C ARG A 377 -5.02 40.07 30.42
N GLU A 378 -4.38 38.93 30.21
CA GLU A 378 -4.10 37.93 31.25
C GLU A 378 -5.38 37.47 32.01
N GLU A 379 -6.49 37.35 31.28
CA GLU A 379 -7.77 36.81 31.77
C GLU A 379 -7.78 35.28 31.72
N GLY A 380 -6.96 34.66 30.87
CA GLY A 380 -6.81 33.21 30.75
C GLY A 380 -5.69 32.80 29.80
N ILE A 381 -5.56 31.50 29.59
CA ILE A 381 -4.66 30.89 28.60
C ILE A 381 -5.51 30.12 27.60
N ALA A 382 -5.17 30.24 26.31
CA ALA A 382 -5.70 29.37 25.28
C ALA A 382 -4.62 28.40 24.78
N SER A 383 -5.02 27.23 24.30
CA SER A 383 -4.13 26.31 23.61
C SER A 383 -4.74 25.84 22.30
N ILE A 384 -3.89 25.75 21.27
CA ILE A 384 -4.20 25.10 20.01
C ILE A 384 -3.28 23.88 19.90
N ALA A 385 -3.84 22.72 19.58
CA ALA A 385 -3.05 21.53 19.31
C ALA A 385 -3.43 20.91 17.96
N THR A 386 -2.44 20.30 17.30
CA THR A 386 -2.63 19.48 16.10
C THR A 386 -1.94 18.14 16.29
N ALA A 387 -2.64 17.06 15.96
CA ALA A 387 -2.11 15.71 16.01
C ALA A 387 -2.25 15.02 14.66
N THR A 388 -1.20 14.33 14.23
CA THR A 388 -1.21 13.46 13.05
C THR A 388 -1.25 12.01 13.50
N LEU A 389 -2.19 11.23 13.00
CA LEU A 389 -2.27 9.79 13.17
C LEU A 389 -1.98 9.09 11.85
N ILE A 390 -1.27 7.98 11.92
CA ILE A 390 -0.84 7.23 10.75
C ILE A 390 -1.15 5.76 10.99
N ARG A 391 -1.83 5.11 10.04
CA ARG A 391 -1.98 3.66 10.02
C ARG A 391 -1.42 3.13 8.72
N GLU A 392 -0.57 2.11 8.84
CA GLU A 392 -0.01 1.38 7.71
C GLU A 392 -0.99 0.24 7.40
N GLY A 393 -1.48 0.17 6.16
CA GLY A 393 -2.45 -0.84 5.71
C GLY A 393 -1.94 -2.27 5.69
#